data_AF-A0A6I1H141-F1
#
_entry.id   AF-A0A6I1H141-F1
#
_cell.length_a   1.000
_cell.length_b   1.000
_cell.length_c   1.000
_cell.angle_alpha   90.00
_cell.angle_beta   90.00
_cell.angle_gamma   90.00
#
_symmetry.space_group_name_H-M   'P 1'
#
loop_
_entity.id
_entity.type
_entity.pdbx_description
1 polymer ?
#
loop_
_entity_poly.entity_id
_entity_poly.type
_entity_poly.pdbx_seq_one_letter_code
_entity_poly.pdbx_strand_id
1 'polypeptide(L)'
;MKTTIRLTMAQALVRYLAALRTEDGDGSLIPLFGGAFAIFGHGNVAGLGEALYQYRESFPTYRAHNEQAMAHSAIAYAKAHMRRRMLAVTSSIGPGATNLLTAAALAHVNRLPVLLLPGDVFVSRAPDPVLQQLEDTGDGSVSVNDAFKPLSRYFDR
;
A
#
# COMPACT_ATOMS: atom_id res chain seq x y z
N MET A 1 -7.01 -35.01 0.86
CA MET A 1 -5.91 -33.99 0.78
C MET A 1 -6.55 -32.63 0.63
N LYS A 2 -6.09 -31.60 1.36
CA LYS A 2 -6.52 -30.21 1.09
C LYS A 2 -5.91 -29.77 -0.24
N THR A 3 -6.73 -29.24 -1.15
CA THR A 3 -6.25 -28.64 -2.40
C THR A 3 -5.41 -27.41 -2.09
N THR A 4 -4.14 -27.44 -2.45
CA THR A 4 -3.24 -26.27 -2.34
C THR A 4 -3.28 -25.47 -3.63
N ILE A 5 -3.11 -24.15 -3.49
CA ILE A 5 -2.97 -23.23 -4.62
C ILE A 5 -1.59 -22.57 -4.56
N ARG A 6 -1.08 -22.12 -5.71
CA ARG A 6 0.15 -21.34 -5.81
C ARG A 6 -0.21 -19.91 -6.14
N LEU A 7 0.28 -18.96 -5.35
CA LEU A 7 0.08 -17.53 -5.52
C LEU A 7 1.43 -16.82 -5.41
N THR A 8 1.58 -15.69 -6.11
CA THR A 8 2.64 -14.73 -5.81
C THR A 8 2.36 -14.05 -4.46
N MET A 9 3.37 -13.40 -3.87
CA MET A 9 3.18 -12.60 -2.65
C MET A 9 2.08 -11.54 -2.84
N ALA A 10 2.12 -10.81 -3.96
CA ALA A 10 1.12 -9.77 -4.27
C ALA A 10 -0.29 -10.33 -4.42
N GLN A 11 -0.45 -11.49 -5.09
CA GLN A 11 -1.74 -12.16 -5.21
C GLN A 11 -2.27 -12.64 -3.85
N ALA A 12 -1.39 -13.20 -3.01
CA ALA A 12 -1.75 -13.61 -1.65
C ALA A 12 -2.18 -12.41 -0.79
N LEU A 13 -1.43 -11.29 -0.87
CA LEU A 13 -1.74 -10.05 -0.18
C LEU A 13 -3.10 -9.49 -0.60
N VAL A 14 -3.31 -9.24 -1.89
CA VAL A 14 -4.57 -8.65 -2.39
C VAL A 14 -5.77 -9.56 -2.05
N ARG A 15 -5.61 -10.88 -2.22
CA ARG A 15 -6.65 -11.84 -1.84
C ARG A 15 -6.96 -11.78 -0.35
N TYR A 16 -5.94 -11.69 0.51
CA TYR A 16 -6.13 -11.59 1.94
C TYR A 16 -6.87 -10.30 2.30
N LEU A 17 -6.44 -9.15 1.77
CA LEU A 17 -7.09 -7.87 2.01
C LEU A 17 -8.56 -7.87 1.56
N ALA A 18 -8.87 -8.50 0.42
CA ALA A 18 -10.22 -8.66 -0.11
C ALA A 18 -11.14 -9.54 0.77
N ALA A 19 -10.55 -10.46 1.53
CA ALA A 19 -11.29 -11.35 2.42
C ALA A 19 -11.60 -10.73 3.78
N LEU A 20 -10.86 -9.70 4.20
CA LEU A 20 -11.01 -9.09 5.53
C LEU A 20 -12.37 -8.39 5.69
N ARG A 21 -13.03 -8.65 6.82
CA ARG A 21 -14.32 -8.09 7.19
C ARG A 21 -14.24 -7.36 8.52
N THR A 22 -15.15 -6.42 8.72
CA THR A 22 -15.39 -5.70 9.97
C THR A 22 -16.89 -5.57 10.18
N GLU A 23 -17.31 -5.40 11.43
CA GLU A 23 -18.69 -5.04 11.76
C GLU A 23 -18.94 -3.55 11.49
N ASP A 24 -20.11 -3.25 10.92
CA ASP A 24 -20.63 -1.89 10.82
C ASP A 24 -21.49 -1.52 12.04
N GLY A 25 -21.99 -0.29 12.09
CA GLY A 25 -22.77 0.23 13.22
C GLY A 25 -24.07 -0.53 13.50
N ASP A 26 -24.61 -1.24 12.51
CA ASP A 26 -25.80 -2.09 12.62
C ASP A 26 -25.47 -3.58 12.87
N GLY A 27 -24.19 -3.92 13.03
CA GLY A 27 -23.71 -5.29 13.21
C GLY A 27 -23.52 -6.09 11.92
N SER A 28 -23.77 -5.49 10.75
CA SER A 28 -23.53 -6.17 9.48
C SER A 28 -22.03 -6.33 9.20
N LEU A 29 -21.64 -7.47 8.59
CA LEU A 29 -20.26 -7.73 8.21
C LEU A 29 -19.96 -7.12 6.83
N ILE A 30 -19.13 -6.08 6.81
CA ILE A 30 -18.74 -5.35 5.61
C ILE A 30 -17.23 -5.54 5.32
N PRO A 31 -16.74 -5.29 4.09
CA PRO A 31 -15.31 -5.32 3.80
C PRO A 31 -14.53 -4.31 4.65
N LEU A 32 -13.46 -4.75 5.32
CA LEU A 32 -12.57 -3.87 6.08
C LEU A 32 -11.87 -2.88 5.16
N PHE A 33 -11.38 -3.39 4.02
CA PHE A 33 -10.79 -2.57 2.97
C PHE A 33 -11.86 -2.17 1.96
N GLY A 34 -11.93 -0.87 1.65
CA GLY A 34 -12.77 -0.36 0.56
C GLY A 34 -12.18 -0.59 -0.84
N GLY A 35 -10.94 -1.08 -0.92
CA GLY A 35 -10.15 -1.21 -2.15
C GLY A 35 -8.73 -0.67 -1.96
N ALA A 36 -8.06 -0.44 -3.09
CA ALA A 36 -6.75 0.23 -3.12
C ALA A 36 -6.76 1.42 -4.07
N PHE A 37 -6.14 2.51 -3.66
CA PHE A 37 -5.68 3.49 -4.61
C PHE A 37 -4.32 3.09 -5.19
N ALA A 38 -4.12 3.36 -6.49
CA ALA A 38 -2.88 3.01 -7.16
C ALA A 38 -2.42 4.07 -8.18
N ILE A 39 -1.14 4.45 -8.06
CA ILE A 39 -0.34 4.99 -9.15
C ILE A 39 0.70 3.93 -9.51
N PHE A 40 0.61 3.45 -10.75
CA PHE A 40 1.47 2.38 -11.25
C PHE A 40 2.74 2.95 -11.86
N GLY A 41 3.86 2.36 -11.48
CA GLY A 41 5.17 2.52 -12.09
C GLY A 41 5.91 1.18 -12.08
N HIS A 42 7.15 1.17 -12.58
CA HIS A 42 7.96 -0.04 -12.69
C HIS A 42 8.12 -0.80 -11.35
N GLY A 43 8.11 -0.08 -10.22
CA GLY A 43 8.30 -0.64 -8.88
C GLY A 43 7.08 -1.36 -8.28
N ASN A 44 5.89 -1.25 -8.86
CA ASN A 44 4.68 -1.91 -8.34
C ASN A 44 3.77 -2.55 -9.40
N VAL A 45 3.86 -2.15 -10.67
CA VAL A 45 2.91 -2.59 -11.71
C VAL A 45 2.98 -4.09 -12.00
N ALA A 46 4.19 -4.66 -12.07
CA ALA A 46 4.39 -6.06 -12.48
C ALA A 46 3.94 -7.07 -11.41
N GLY A 47 3.99 -6.69 -10.12
CA GLY A 47 3.53 -7.54 -9.01
C GLY A 47 2.14 -7.14 -8.52
N LEU A 48 2.05 -5.97 -7.91
CA LEU A 48 0.81 -5.46 -7.30
C LEU A 48 -0.25 -5.11 -8.36
N GLY A 49 0.14 -4.53 -9.49
CA GLY A 49 -0.79 -4.21 -10.58
C GLY A 49 -1.48 -5.44 -11.17
N GLU A 50 -0.73 -6.51 -11.41
CA GLU A 50 -1.27 -7.80 -11.88
C GLU A 50 -2.27 -8.39 -10.87
N ALA A 51 -1.89 -8.46 -9.59
CA ALA A 51 -2.76 -8.98 -8.54
C ALA A 51 -4.03 -8.13 -8.36
N LEU A 52 -3.92 -6.80 -8.35
CA LEU A 52 -5.06 -5.89 -8.26
C LEU A 52 -6.01 -6.05 -9.45
N TYR A 53 -5.47 -6.24 -10.66
CA TYR A 53 -6.29 -6.51 -11.82
C TYR A 53 -7.01 -7.86 -11.71
N GLN A 54 -6.33 -8.91 -11.23
CA GLN A 54 -6.92 -10.23 -11.05
C GLN A 54 -8.11 -10.21 -10.07
N TYR A 55 -8.01 -9.47 -8.96
CA TYR A 55 -9.04 -9.44 -7.90
C TYR A 55 -10.02 -8.25 -7.97
N ARG A 56 -10.00 -7.49 -9.07
CA ARG A 56 -10.73 -6.21 -9.26
C ARG A 56 -12.23 -6.24 -8.94
N GLU A 57 -12.89 -7.39 -9.09
CA GLU A 57 -14.33 -7.54 -8.79
C GLU A 57 -14.60 -7.55 -7.28
N SER A 58 -13.68 -8.11 -6.50
CA SER A 58 -13.79 -8.22 -5.04
C SER A 58 -13.03 -7.11 -4.30
N PHE A 59 -12.06 -6.48 -4.96
CA PHE A 59 -11.17 -5.48 -4.38
C PHE A 59 -10.90 -4.38 -5.41
N PRO A 60 -11.71 -3.32 -5.44
CA PRO A 60 -11.64 -2.33 -6.51
C PRO A 60 -10.34 -1.53 -6.42
N THR A 61 -9.82 -1.18 -7.60
CA THR A 61 -8.66 -0.29 -7.74
C THR A 61 -9.10 1.08 -8.20
N TYR A 62 -8.75 2.11 -7.43
CA TYR A 62 -8.98 3.50 -7.75
C TYR A 62 -7.72 4.12 -8.34
N ARG A 63 -7.79 4.53 -9.61
CA ARG A 63 -6.66 5.17 -10.29
C ARG A 63 -6.52 6.63 -9.84
N ALA A 64 -5.37 6.97 -9.29
CA ALA A 64 -5.02 8.34 -8.95
C ALA A 64 -3.96 8.90 -9.91
N HIS A 65 -3.71 10.21 -9.80
CA HIS A 65 -2.70 10.92 -10.59
C HIS A 65 -1.79 11.83 -9.73
N ASN A 66 -1.96 11.80 -8.41
CA ASN A 66 -1.09 12.47 -7.44
C ASN A 66 -1.04 11.64 -6.15
N GLU A 67 0.14 11.16 -5.75
CA GLU A 67 0.31 10.23 -4.62
C GLU A 67 -0.10 10.85 -3.28
N GLN A 68 0.19 12.13 -3.07
CA GLN A 68 -0.14 12.81 -1.82
C GLN A 68 -1.66 12.99 -1.66
N ALA A 69 -2.33 13.47 -2.72
CA ALA A 69 -3.79 13.64 -2.73
C ALA A 69 -4.50 12.28 -2.56
N MET A 70 -3.99 11.24 -3.23
CA MET A 70 -4.46 9.86 -3.12
C MET A 70 -4.39 9.35 -1.66
N ALA A 71 -3.25 9.54 -0.99
CA ALA A 71 -3.08 9.12 0.39
C ALA A 71 -3.98 9.90 1.37
N HIS A 72 -4.14 11.21 1.16
CA HIS A 72 -5.10 12.00 1.95
C HIS A 72 -6.55 11.60 1.69
N SER A 73 -6.88 11.14 0.49
CA SER A 73 -8.21 10.61 0.17
C SER A 73 -8.48 9.29 0.90
N ALA A 74 -7.46 8.42 1.04
CA ALA A 74 -7.54 7.22 1.88
C ALA A 74 -7.78 7.55 3.36
N ILE A 75 -7.12 8.60 3.87
CA ILE A 75 -7.38 9.11 5.22
C ILE A 75 -8.81 9.63 5.36
N ALA A 76 -9.30 10.39 4.38
CA ALA A 76 -10.66 10.92 4.38
C ALA A 76 -11.69 9.78 4.36
N TYR A 77 -11.45 8.71 3.59
CA TYR A 77 -12.25 7.50 3.60
C TYR A 77 -12.33 6.88 5.01
N ALA A 78 -11.18 6.71 5.67
CA ALA A 78 -11.14 6.17 7.02
C ALA A 78 -11.94 7.06 8.01
N LYS A 79 -11.84 8.39 7.90
CA LYS A 79 -12.64 9.32 8.71
C LYS A 79 -14.14 9.19 8.44
N ALA A 80 -14.54 9.16 7.17
CA ALA A 80 -15.94 9.03 6.77
C ALA A 80 -16.56 7.72 7.27
N HIS A 81 -15.76 6.66 7.41
CA HIS A 81 -16.16 5.38 7.97
C HIS A 81 -15.85 5.23 9.47
N MET A 82 -15.72 6.34 10.21
CA MET A 82 -15.52 6.34 11.67
C MET A 82 -14.35 5.45 12.13
N ARG A 83 -13.29 5.37 11.31
CA ARG A 83 -12.09 4.53 11.50
C ARG A 83 -12.35 3.01 11.49
N ARG A 84 -13.55 2.57 11.10
CA ARG A 84 -13.90 1.13 11.00
C ARG A 84 -13.42 0.50 9.70
N ARG A 85 -13.23 1.31 8.66
CA ARG A 85 -12.76 0.87 7.34
C ARG A 85 -11.55 1.68 6.91
N MET A 86 -10.79 1.13 5.97
CA MET A 86 -9.59 1.79 5.43
C MET A 86 -9.39 1.48 3.94
N LEU A 87 -8.48 2.21 3.32
CA LEU A 87 -7.98 1.92 1.98
C LEU A 87 -6.50 1.56 2.03
N ALA A 88 -6.09 0.72 1.09
CA ALA A 88 -4.68 0.57 0.77
C ALA A 88 -4.25 1.62 -0.26
N VAL A 89 -2.98 2.00 -0.24
CA VAL A 89 -2.39 2.99 -1.14
C VAL A 89 -1.07 2.46 -1.64
N THR A 90 -0.93 2.27 -2.95
CA THR A 90 0.33 1.86 -3.58
C THR A 90 0.87 2.92 -4.53
N SER A 91 2.17 3.14 -4.45
CA SER A 91 2.97 3.94 -5.37
C SER A 91 4.12 3.09 -5.90
N SER A 92 4.76 3.57 -6.98
CA SER A 92 6.10 3.07 -7.34
C SER A 92 7.12 3.41 -6.24
N ILE A 93 8.38 3.03 -6.46
CA ILE A 93 9.54 3.44 -5.68
C ILE A 93 9.88 4.93 -5.89
N GLY A 94 10.70 5.50 -5.01
CA GLY A 94 11.36 6.78 -5.23
C GLY A 94 10.43 7.97 -4.94
N PRO A 95 10.40 9.01 -5.78
CA PRO A 95 9.61 10.22 -5.52
C PRO A 95 8.12 9.96 -5.23
N GLY A 96 7.53 8.97 -5.90
CA GLY A 96 6.14 8.57 -5.65
C GLY A 96 5.92 8.04 -4.23
N ALA A 97 6.86 7.26 -3.71
CA ALA A 97 6.83 6.80 -2.32
C ALA A 97 7.02 7.97 -1.33
N THR A 98 7.99 8.85 -1.59
CA THR A 98 8.25 10.04 -0.75
C THR A 98 7.01 10.93 -0.59
N ASN A 99 6.20 11.07 -1.65
CA ASN A 99 4.96 11.85 -1.61
C ASN A 99 3.90 11.32 -0.62
N LEU A 100 4.01 10.07 -0.17
CA LEU A 100 3.11 9.49 0.82
C LEU A 100 3.50 9.86 2.27
N LEU A 101 4.72 10.34 2.53
CA LEU A 101 5.24 10.58 3.89
C LEU A 101 4.40 11.59 4.68
N THR A 102 3.98 12.69 4.05
CA THR A 102 3.12 13.69 4.69
C THR A 102 1.79 13.09 5.15
N ALA A 103 1.20 12.21 4.32
CA ALA A 103 -0.02 11.51 4.66
C ALA A 103 0.21 10.46 5.75
N ALA A 104 1.33 9.72 5.71
CA ALA A 104 1.71 8.78 6.76
C ALA A 104 1.80 9.46 8.13
N ALA A 105 2.51 10.59 8.21
CA ALA A 105 2.63 11.39 9.42
C ALA A 105 1.26 11.82 9.95
N LEU A 106 0.41 12.37 9.07
CA LEU A 106 -0.94 12.80 9.43
C LEU A 106 -1.77 11.63 9.96
N ALA A 107 -1.79 10.50 9.25
CA ALA A 107 -2.55 9.31 9.64
C ALA A 107 -2.07 8.77 11.00
N HIS A 108 -0.75 8.69 11.20
CA HIS A 108 -0.15 8.17 12.44
C HIS A 108 -0.50 9.04 13.65
N VAL A 109 -0.28 10.35 13.57
CA VAL A 109 -0.59 11.30 14.65
C VAL A 109 -2.09 11.27 15.02
N ASN A 110 -2.95 11.14 14.01
CA ASN A 110 -4.41 11.16 14.22
C ASN A 110 -5.04 9.78 14.47
N ARG A 111 -4.23 8.71 14.54
CA ARG A 111 -4.68 7.32 14.70
C ARG A 111 -5.72 6.91 13.64
N LEU A 112 -5.44 7.24 12.38
CA LEU A 112 -6.31 6.94 11.25
C LEU A 112 -5.76 5.73 10.49
N PRO A 113 -6.57 4.69 10.27
CA PRO A 113 -6.10 3.50 9.59
C PRO A 113 -5.93 3.74 8.08
N VAL A 114 -4.72 3.51 7.58
CA VAL A 114 -4.36 3.48 6.15
C VAL A 114 -3.24 2.46 5.98
N LEU A 115 -3.30 1.64 4.93
CA LEU A 115 -2.21 0.72 4.58
C LEU A 115 -1.40 1.30 3.42
N LEU A 116 -0.13 1.59 3.64
CA LEU A 116 0.78 2.06 2.59
C LEU A 116 1.60 0.88 2.06
N LEU A 117 1.64 0.75 0.73
CA LEU A 117 2.37 -0.28 -0.01
C LEU A 117 3.27 0.38 -1.08
N PRO A 118 4.25 1.22 -0.67
CA PRO A 118 5.20 1.80 -1.62
C PRO A 118 6.10 0.71 -2.21
N GLY A 119 6.46 0.85 -3.49
CA GLY A 119 7.49 0.03 -4.10
C GLY A 119 8.86 0.26 -3.44
N ASP A 120 9.73 -0.74 -3.52
CA ASP A 120 11.10 -0.68 -3.00
C ASP A 120 12.05 -1.47 -3.92
N VAL A 121 13.35 -1.41 -3.63
CA VAL A 121 14.37 -2.20 -4.30
C VAL A 121 14.22 -3.70 -4.01
N PHE A 122 14.80 -4.53 -4.87
CA PHE A 122 14.80 -5.98 -4.65
C PHE A 122 15.61 -6.39 -3.42
N VAL A 123 15.21 -7.47 -2.77
CA VAL A 123 15.98 -8.10 -1.68
C VAL A 123 17.38 -8.52 -2.14
N SER A 124 17.52 -8.93 -3.40
CA SER A 124 18.82 -9.24 -4.02
C SER A 124 19.72 -8.01 -4.21
N ARG A 125 19.15 -6.81 -4.11
CA ARG A 125 19.76 -5.52 -4.46
C ARG A 125 20.18 -5.39 -5.92
N ALA A 126 19.88 -6.38 -6.76
CA ALA A 126 20.21 -6.36 -8.17
C ALA A 126 18.96 -6.07 -9.02
N PRO A 127 19.04 -5.18 -10.03
CA PRO A 127 20.19 -4.32 -10.34
C PRO A 127 20.33 -3.16 -9.33
N ASP A 128 21.56 -2.66 -9.14
CA ASP A 128 21.85 -1.48 -8.30
C ASP A 128 22.49 -0.37 -9.18
N PRO A 129 21.91 0.83 -9.26
CA PRO A 129 20.59 1.20 -8.74
C PRO A 129 19.46 0.68 -9.64
N VAL A 130 18.29 0.39 -9.04
CA VAL A 130 17.04 0.33 -9.83
C VAL A 130 16.64 1.73 -10.27
N LEU A 131 15.82 1.83 -11.32
CA LEU A 131 15.32 3.11 -11.81
C LEU A 131 14.62 3.88 -10.66
N GLN A 132 14.97 5.15 -10.46
CA GLN A 132 14.42 6.03 -9.42
C GLN A 132 14.67 5.59 -7.96
N GLN A 133 15.66 4.72 -7.72
CA GLN A 133 16.19 4.45 -6.38
C GLN A 133 16.85 5.72 -5.80
N LEU A 134 16.83 5.86 -4.47
CA LEU A 134 17.67 6.83 -3.77
C LEU A 134 19.11 6.32 -3.75
N GLU A 135 20.05 7.12 -4.23
CA GLU A 135 21.47 6.77 -4.27
C GLU A 135 22.20 7.43 -3.09
N ASP A 136 22.64 6.61 -2.14
CA ASP A 136 23.48 7.02 -1.01
C ASP A 136 24.87 6.37 -1.15
N THR A 137 25.93 7.19 -1.14
CA THR A 137 27.31 6.71 -1.37
C THR A 137 27.94 6.07 -0.13
N GLY A 138 27.38 6.29 1.06
CA GLY A 138 27.84 5.72 2.32
C GLY A 138 27.10 4.44 2.72
N ASP A 139 25.84 4.29 2.31
CA ASP A 139 24.99 3.14 2.63
C ASP A 139 23.97 2.85 1.51
N GLY A 140 24.33 1.94 0.59
CA GLY A 140 23.44 1.49 -0.49
C GLY A 140 22.23 0.66 -0.05
N SER A 141 22.01 0.45 1.26
CA SER A 141 20.77 -0.18 1.76
C SER A 141 19.65 0.82 2.04
N VAL A 142 19.98 2.11 2.13
CA VAL A 142 19.04 3.19 2.40
C VAL A 142 18.03 3.32 1.26
N SER A 143 16.77 3.45 1.64
CA SER A 143 15.66 3.72 0.74
C SER A 143 14.87 4.91 1.24
N VAL A 144 14.17 5.62 0.35
CA VAL A 144 13.20 6.64 0.77
C VAL A 144 12.15 6.07 1.73
N ASN A 145 11.91 4.76 1.65
CA ASN A 145 10.96 4.08 2.52
C ASN A 145 11.42 4.02 3.99
N ASP A 146 12.71 4.19 4.29
CA ASP A 146 13.19 4.27 5.68
C ASP A 146 12.58 5.45 6.44
N ALA A 147 12.18 6.52 5.72
CA ALA A 147 11.49 7.66 6.30
C ALA A 147 10.08 7.32 6.83
N PHE A 148 9.49 6.18 6.48
CA PHE A 148 8.21 5.74 7.06
C PHE A 148 8.34 5.15 8.46
N LYS A 149 9.54 4.70 8.87
CA LYS A 149 9.78 4.09 10.20
C LYS A 149 9.24 4.95 11.35
N PRO A 150 9.57 6.26 11.45
CA PRO A 150 9.02 7.11 12.51
C PRO A 150 7.58 7.59 12.23
N LEU A 151 7.06 7.41 11.01
CA LEU A 151 5.77 7.95 10.58
C LEU A 151 4.67 6.87 10.50
N SER A 152 4.96 5.66 10.96
CA SER A 152 4.06 4.52 10.87
C SER A 152 3.92 3.83 12.21
N ARG A 153 2.73 3.26 12.48
CA ARG A 153 2.53 2.42 13.66
C ARG A 153 3.29 1.10 13.56
N TYR A 154 3.43 0.58 12.34
CA TYR A 154 4.15 -0.63 12.00
C TYR A 154 4.80 -0.42 10.64
N PHE A 155 6.08 -0.80 10.51
CA PHE A 155 6.86 -0.71 9.29
C PHE A 155 7.65 -2.01 9.12
N ASP A 156 7.67 -2.54 7.90
CA ASP A 156 8.37 -3.77 7.54
C ASP A 156 8.81 -3.71 6.07
N ARG A 157 9.89 -4.42 5.71
CA ARG A 157 10.51 -4.42 4.37
C ARG A 157 11.14 -5.76 4.04
#